data_AF-X1APM3-F1
#
_entry.id   AF-X1APM3-F1
#
_cell.length_a   1.000
_cell.length_b   1.000
_cell.length_c   1.000
_cell.angle_alpha   90.00
_cell.angle_beta   90.00
_cell.angle_gamma   90.00
#
_symmetry.space_group_name_H-M   'P 1'
#
loop_
_entity.id
_entity.type
_entity.pdbx_description
1 polymer ?
#
loop_
_entity_poly.entity_id
_entity_poly.type
_entity_poly.pdbx_seq_one_letter_code
_entity_poly.pdbx_strand_id
1 'polypeptide(L)'
;NPVKKSVKGLDELIKDYEVEEMEKKIYKLIPEGWQNDIRMFTEDEFSDTSKRNGELVKAADDLAAFIEAYLALKNGIKNEDLIYAKNKLTRKYKSRNIAGINFGEIYADFD
;
A
#
# COMPACT_ATOMS: atom_id res chain seq x y z
N ASN A 1 -2.92 9.61 4.87
CA ASN A 1 -4.28 9.78 5.47
C ASN A 1 -4.39 10.88 6.53
N PRO A 2 -5.34 11.84 6.39
CA PRO A 2 -5.51 13.00 7.29
C PRO A 2 -5.98 12.64 8.71
N VAL A 3 -6.52 11.43 8.91
CA VAL A 3 -6.99 10.95 10.22
C VAL A 3 -5.83 10.69 11.20
N LYS A 4 -4.63 10.38 10.68
CA LYS A 4 -3.45 9.98 11.48
C LYS A 4 -2.75 11.15 12.21
N LYS A 5 -3.09 12.41 11.91
CA LYS A 5 -2.37 13.59 12.42
C LYS A 5 -3.06 14.32 13.58
N SER A 6 -4.23 13.87 14.04
CA SER A 6 -5.06 14.65 14.96
C SER A 6 -4.64 14.58 16.44
N VAL A 7 -3.79 13.64 16.86
CA VAL A 7 -3.40 13.48 18.27
C VAL A 7 -1.91 13.10 18.38
N LYS A 8 -1.15 13.92 19.12
CA LYS A 8 0.30 13.75 19.33
C LYS A 8 0.58 12.44 20.10
N GLY A 9 1.25 11.47 19.46
CA GLY A 9 1.60 10.16 20.02
C GLY A 9 0.67 9.00 19.61
N LEU A 10 -0.51 9.29 19.04
CA LEU A 10 -1.41 8.27 18.49
C LEU A 10 -0.91 7.76 17.13
N ASP A 11 -0.15 8.62 16.43
CA ASP A 11 0.48 8.37 15.14
C ASP A 11 1.55 7.28 15.20
N GLU A 12 2.35 7.24 16.27
CA GLU A 12 3.35 6.17 16.48
C GLU A 12 2.66 4.84 16.78
N LEU A 13 1.67 4.82 17.66
CA LEU A 13 0.93 3.59 18.00
C LEU A 13 0.19 3.00 16.78
N ILE A 14 -0.40 3.87 15.95
CA ILE A 14 -1.07 3.45 14.71
C ILE A 14 -0.06 2.91 13.71
N LYS A 15 1.12 3.54 13.59
CA LYS A 15 2.20 3.04 12.73
C LYS A 15 2.64 1.65 13.13
N ASP A 16 2.88 1.41 14.41
CA ASP A 16 3.31 0.10 14.91
C ASP A 16 2.26 -0.98 14.60
N TYR A 17 0.98 -0.65 14.76
CA TYR A 17 -0.12 -1.55 14.43
C TYR A 17 -0.22 -1.83 12.92
N GLU A 18 -0.02 -0.82 12.08
CA GLU A 18 0.00 -0.96 10.62
C GLU A 18 1.17 -1.83 10.16
N VAL A 19 2.37 -1.60 10.69
CA VAL A 19 3.55 -2.43 10.42
C VAL A 19 3.29 -3.88 10.82
N GLU A 20 2.76 -4.10 12.02
CA GLU A 20 2.48 -5.45 12.52
C GLU A 20 1.43 -6.19 11.68
N GLU A 21 0.38 -5.50 11.23
CA GLU A 21 -0.63 -6.08 10.34
C GLU A 21 -0.08 -6.32 8.92
N MET A 22 0.77 -5.44 8.42
CA MET A 22 1.51 -5.62 7.17
C MET A 22 2.40 -6.87 7.25
N GLU A 23 3.15 -7.06 8.34
CA GLU A 23 3.99 -8.23 8.54
C GLU A 23 3.19 -9.53 8.67
N LYS A 24 2.13 -9.50 9.49
CA LYS A 24 1.38 -10.72 9.81
C LYS A 24 0.50 -11.18 8.67
N LYS A 25 -0.04 -10.26 7.87
CA LYS A 25 -1.08 -10.55 6.89
C LYS A 25 -0.67 -10.21 5.46
N ILE A 26 0.08 -9.13 5.23
CA ILE A 26 0.41 -8.65 3.89
C ILE A 26 1.69 -9.29 3.36
N TYR A 27 2.81 -9.25 4.07
CA TYR A 27 4.06 -9.86 3.60
C TYR A 27 3.96 -11.37 3.39
N LYS A 28 3.08 -12.07 4.11
CA LYS A 28 2.81 -13.51 3.88
C LYS A 28 2.06 -13.81 2.58
N LEU A 29 1.40 -12.81 2.01
CA LEU A 29 0.66 -12.92 0.75
C LEU A 29 1.46 -12.36 -0.43
N ILE A 30 2.60 -11.72 -0.15
CA ILE A 30 3.50 -11.14 -1.14
C ILE A 30 4.70 -12.07 -1.31
N PRO A 31 5.18 -12.33 -2.55
CA PRO A 31 6.40 -13.08 -2.77
C PRO A 31 7.60 -12.45 -2.04
N GLU A 32 8.49 -13.27 -1.46
CA GLU A 32 9.65 -12.81 -0.67
C GLU A 32 10.50 -11.74 -1.39
N GLY A 33 10.63 -11.83 -2.71
CA GLY A 33 11.38 -10.86 -3.51
C GLY A 33 10.89 -9.42 -3.40
N TRP A 34 9.60 -9.24 -3.08
CA TRP A 34 8.92 -7.93 -3.08
C TRP A 34 8.57 -7.42 -1.68
N GLN A 35 8.79 -8.22 -0.64
CA GLN A 35 8.56 -7.80 0.75
C GLN A 35 9.40 -6.57 1.11
N ASN A 36 10.66 -6.52 0.64
CA ASN A 36 11.55 -5.39 0.87
C ASN A 36 11.05 -4.12 0.19
N ASP A 37 10.55 -4.22 -1.04
CA ASP A 37 10.04 -3.06 -1.77
C ASP A 37 8.78 -2.51 -1.11
N ILE A 38 7.81 -3.37 -0.78
CA ILE A 38 6.57 -2.96 -0.10
C ILE A 38 6.89 -2.35 1.26
N ARG A 39 7.79 -2.97 2.02
CA ARG A 39 8.29 -2.44 3.29
C ARG A 39 8.86 -1.04 3.14
N MET A 40 9.67 -0.83 2.11
CA MET A 40 10.23 0.49 1.82
C MET A 40 9.13 1.52 1.47
N PHE A 41 8.03 1.13 0.81
CA PHE A 41 6.95 2.07 0.49
C PHE A 41 6.00 2.36 1.64
N THR A 42 5.75 1.39 2.51
CA THR A 42 4.73 1.51 3.57
C THR A 42 5.30 1.94 4.90
N GLU A 43 6.52 1.50 5.22
CA GLU A 43 7.17 1.83 6.50
C GLU A 43 8.05 3.09 6.35
N ASP A 44 8.54 3.34 5.14
CA ASP A 44 9.46 4.43 4.85
C ASP A 44 8.83 5.64 4.13
N GLU A 45 7.55 5.91 4.41
CA GLU A 45 6.88 7.15 3.94
C GLU A 45 7.55 8.44 4.46
N PHE A 46 8.49 8.34 5.40
CA PHE A 46 9.02 9.46 6.18
C PHE A 46 10.55 9.56 6.31
N SER A 47 11.39 8.61 5.86
CA SER A 47 12.84 8.85 5.85
C SER A 47 13.26 9.64 4.60
N ASP A 48 13.91 10.76 4.87
CA ASP A 48 14.66 11.62 3.95
C ASP A 48 13.91 12.30 2.78
N THR A 49 13.36 13.48 3.11
CA THR A 49 12.67 14.47 2.27
C THR A 49 13.51 15.15 1.16
N SER A 50 14.62 14.55 0.69
CA SER A 50 15.50 15.19 -0.29
C SER A 50 15.30 14.74 -1.76
N LYS A 51 14.52 13.68 -2.02
CA LYS A 51 14.31 13.12 -3.39
C LYS A 51 12.88 12.68 -3.73
N ARG A 52 11.84 13.45 -3.35
CA ARG A 52 10.46 13.07 -3.68
C ARG A 52 10.14 13.27 -5.17
N ASN A 53 10.08 12.17 -5.93
CA ASN A 53 9.19 12.09 -7.07
C ASN A 53 7.75 12.00 -6.52
N GLY A 54 6.95 13.05 -6.70
CA GLY A 54 5.55 13.07 -6.24
C GLY A 54 4.69 11.94 -6.82
N GLU A 55 5.10 11.37 -7.95
CA GLU A 55 4.45 10.20 -8.54
C GLU A 55 4.66 8.92 -7.71
N LEU A 56 5.83 8.75 -7.09
CA LEU A 56 6.15 7.58 -6.25
C LEU A 56 5.36 7.60 -4.95
N VAL A 57 5.30 8.77 -4.29
CA VAL A 57 4.50 8.95 -3.07
C VAL A 57 3.03 8.66 -3.35
N LYS A 58 2.52 9.15 -4.48
CA LYS A 58 1.14 8.88 -4.88
C LYS A 58 0.90 7.40 -5.18
N ALA A 59 1.85 6.74 -5.84
CA ALA A 59 1.74 5.31 -6.12
C ALA A 59 1.78 4.44 -4.86
N ALA A 60 2.56 4.82 -3.86
CA ALA A 60 2.57 4.16 -2.55
C ALA A 60 1.23 4.34 -1.82
N ASP A 61 0.68 5.57 -1.77
CA ASP A 61 -0.63 5.85 -1.15
C ASP A 61 -1.76 5.08 -1.84
N ASP A 62 -1.76 5.05 -3.18
CA ASP A 62 -2.70 4.27 -3.98
C ASP A 62 -2.56 2.75 -3.71
N LEU A 63 -1.34 2.23 -3.53
CA LEU A 63 -1.08 0.83 -3.20
C LEU A 63 -1.58 0.46 -1.80
N ALA A 64 -1.39 1.34 -0.81
CA ALA A 64 -1.93 1.15 0.53
C ALA A 64 -3.47 1.06 0.51
N ALA A 65 -4.13 1.99 -0.20
CA ALA A 65 -5.58 1.97 -0.36
C ALA A 65 -6.09 0.71 -1.08
N PHE A 66 -5.34 0.22 -2.08
CA PHE A 66 -5.65 -1.05 -2.74
C PHE A 66 -5.57 -2.24 -1.79
N ILE A 67 -4.51 -2.31 -0.97
CA ILE A 67 -4.31 -3.39 0.00
C ILE A 67 -5.44 -3.42 1.04
N GLU A 68 -5.84 -2.25 1.55
CA GLU A 68 -6.98 -2.13 2.48
C GLU A 68 -8.28 -2.67 1.84
N ALA A 69 -8.57 -2.25 0.60
CA ALA A 69 -9.74 -2.73 -0.13
C ALA A 69 -9.70 -4.24 -0.39
N TYR A 70 -8.53 -4.77 -0.78
CA TYR A 70 -8.32 -6.20 -0.99
C TYR A 70 -8.54 -7.00 0.30
N LEU A 71 -7.99 -6.55 1.44
CA LEU A 71 -8.17 -7.21 2.72
C LEU A 71 -9.63 -7.20 3.19
N ALA A 72 -10.33 -6.08 3.03
CA ALA A 72 -11.74 -5.99 3.34
C ALA A 72 -12.56 -7.01 2.54
N LEU A 73 -12.31 -7.10 1.22
CA LEU A 73 -12.94 -8.09 0.35
C LEU A 73 -12.62 -9.53 0.76
N LYS A 74 -11.35 -9.82 1.08
CA LYS A 74 -10.88 -11.15 1.52
C LYS A 74 -11.49 -11.58 2.84
N ASN A 75 -11.72 -10.64 3.76
CA ASN A 75 -12.37 -10.89 5.05
C ASN A 75 -13.90 -10.97 4.94
N GLY A 76 -14.46 -10.98 3.72
CA GLY A 76 -15.88 -11.19 3.47
C GLY A 76 -16.71 -9.91 3.43
N ILE A 77 -16.10 -8.73 3.52
CA ILE A 77 -16.78 -7.45 3.32
C ILE A 77 -16.98 -7.28 1.81
N LYS A 78 -18.11 -7.75 1.30
CA LYS A 78 -18.49 -7.59 -0.11
C LYS A 78 -19.14 -6.22 -0.31
N ASN A 79 -18.36 -5.28 -0.84
CA ASN A 79 -18.82 -3.94 -1.20
C ASN A 79 -18.41 -3.65 -2.66
N GLU A 80 -19.36 -3.20 -3.48
CA GLU A 80 -19.13 -2.94 -4.91
C GLU A 80 -18.12 -1.81 -5.16
N ASP A 81 -18.10 -0.79 -4.31
CA ASP A 81 -17.13 0.32 -4.39
C ASP A 81 -15.71 -0.16 -4.11
N LEU A 82 -15.52 -1.11 -3.18
CA LEU A 82 -14.22 -1.72 -2.90
C LEU A 82 -13.73 -2.57 -4.07
N ILE A 83 -14.62 -3.36 -4.69
CA ILE A 83 -14.30 -4.13 -5.91
C ILE A 83 -13.92 -3.17 -7.05
N TYR A 84 -14.70 -2.10 -7.22
CA TYR A 84 -14.42 -1.08 -8.23
C TYR A 84 -13.08 -0.38 -7.97
N ALA A 85 -12.79 0.01 -6.74
CA ALA A 85 -11.53 0.63 -6.33
C ALA A 85 -10.34 -0.30 -6.61
N LYS A 86 -10.44 -1.58 -6.22
CA LYS A 86 -9.46 -2.64 -6.51
C LYS A 86 -9.15 -2.66 -8.01
N ASN A 87 -10.17 -2.87 -8.83
CA ASN A 87 -10.04 -2.99 -10.28
C ASN A 87 -9.51 -1.72 -10.96
N LYS A 88 -9.94 -0.55 -10.47
CA LYS A 88 -9.50 0.75 -10.99
C LYS A 88 -8.01 0.95 -10.75
N LEU A 89 -7.52 0.64 -9.55
CA LEU A 89 -6.11 0.79 -9.20
C LEU A 89 -5.23 -0.23 -9.93
N THR A 90 -5.65 -1.50 -10.02
CA THR A 90 -4.94 -2.51 -10.85
C THR A 90 -4.78 -2.05 -12.29
N ARG A 91 -5.84 -1.51 -12.91
CA ARG A 91 -5.78 -1.00 -14.29
C ARG A 91 -4.88 0.24 -14.43
N LYS A 92 -4.91 1.14 -13.44
CA LYS A 92 -4.10 2.36 -13.42
C LYS A 92 -2.60 2.07 -13.41
N TYR A 93 -2.20 1.00 -12.70
CA TYR A 93 -0.80 0.65 -12.50
C TYR A 93 -0.27 -0.50 -13.38
N LYS A 94 -1.14 -1.20 -14.12
CA LYS A 94 -0.83 -2.36 -14.99
C LYS A 94 0.44 -2.27 -15.85
N SER A 95 0.86 -1.07 -16.25
CA SER A 95 2.10 -0.88 -17.04
C SER A 95 2.88 0.36 -16.59
N ARG A 96 2.78 0.70 -15.30
CA ARG A 96 3.49 1.84 -14.70
C ARG A 96 4.81 1.35 -14.13
N ASN A 97 5.91 1.92 -14.63
CA ASN A 97 7.19 1.88 -13.95
C ASN A 97 7.45 3.24 -13.31
N ILE A 98 7.63 3.28 -11.99
CA ILE A 98 7.87 4.51 -11.23
C ILE A 98 9.12 4.31 -10.39
N ALA A 99 10.11 5.18 -10.57
CA ALA A 99 11.40 5.09 -9.89
C ALA A 99 12.14 3.74 -10.06
N GLY A 100 11.93 3.06 -11.21
CA GLY A 100 12.53 1.75 -11.49
C GLY A 100 11.64 0.57 -11.09
N ILE A 101 10.49 0.82 -10.48
CA ILE A 101 9.63 -0.19 -9.86
C ILE A 101 8.44 -0.47 -10.76
N ASN A 102 8.25 -1.73 -11.13
CA ASN A 102 7.14 -2.15 -11.96
C ASN A 102 5.88 -2.39 -11.10
N PHE A 103 5.07 -1.33 -10.92
CA PHE A 103 3.80 -1.45 -10.21
C PHE A 103 2.80 -2.37 -10.94
N GLY A 104 2.98 -2.64 -12.23
CA GLY A 104 2.13 -3.58 -12.97
C GLY A 104 2.25 -5.01 -12.45
N GLU A 105 3.47 -5.45 -12.13
CA GLU A 105 3.73 -6.76 -11.52
C GLU A 105 3.15 -6.84 -10.11
N ILE A 106 3.35 -5.78 -9.30
CA ILE A 106 2.83 -5.71 -7.93
C ILE A 106 1.32 -5.92 -7.88
N TYR A 107 0.56 -5.21 -8.71
CA TYR A 107 -0.90 -5.33 -8.70
C TYR A 107 -1.41 -6.63 -9.34
N ALA A 108 -0.62 -7.30 -10.17
CA ALA A 108 -1.00 -8.56 -10.82
C ALA A 108 -0.97 -9.76 -9.86
N ASP A 109 -0.16 -9.70 -8.79
CA ASP A 109 -0.08 -10.76 -7.78
C ASP A 109 -1.34 -10.87 -6.90
N PHE A 110 -2.23 -9.86 -6.92
CA PHE A 110 -3.45 -9.79 -6.10
C PHE A 110 -4.73 -10.08 -6.90
N ASP A 111 -4.62 -10.52 -8.15
CA ASP A 111 -5.75 -10.91 -9.01
C ASP A 111 -6.05 -12.41 -8.96
#